data_AF-A0A6L5EW80-F1
#
_entry.id   AF-A0A6L5EW80-F1
#
_cell.length_a   1.000
_cell.length_b   1.000
_cell.length_c   1.000
_cell.angle_alpha   90.00
_cell.angle_beta   90.00
_cell.angle_gamma   90.00
#
_symmetry.space_group_name_H-M   'P 1'
#
loop_
_entity.id
_entity.type
_entity.pdbx_description
1 polymer ?
#
loop_
_entity_poly.entity_id
_entity_poly.type
_entity_poly.pdbx_seq_one_letter_code
_entity_poly.pdbx_strand_id
1 'polypeptide(L)' 'MRTTVTLDDALVAKAIALTGRTEKSALVREGLEALVQRESAHRLARLGGSDPDAEAARRSRERPEP' A
#
# COMPACT_ATOMS: atom_id res chain seq x y z
N MET A 1 -20.63 -2.57 3.03
CA MET A 1 -21.44 -2.34 1.81
C MET A 1 -21.25 -3.54 0.89
N ARG A 2 -22.31 -4.03 0.21
CA ARG A 2 -22.19 -5.07 -0.82
C ARG A 2 -22.41 -4.42 -2.19
N THR A 3 -21.45 -4.62 -3.08
CA THR A 3 -21.46 -4.00 -4.41
C THR A 3 -20.96 -5.02 -5.43
N THR A 4 -21.57 -5.03 -6.61
CA THR A 4 -21.12 -5.84 -7.74
C THR A 4 -20.29 -4.97 -8.66
N VAL A 5 -19.09 -5.41 -9.00
CA VAL A 5 -18.17 -4.70 -9.91
C VAL A 5 -17.67 -5.67 -10.97
N THR A 6 -17.52 -5.18 -12.19
CA THR A 6 -16.89 -5.92 -13.29
C THR A 6 -15.39 -5.68 -13.24
N LEU A 7 -14.60 -6.76 -13.31
CA LEU A 7 -13.15 -6.71 -13.28
C LEU A 7 -12.59 -7.41 -14.51
N ASP A 8 -11.42 -6.97 -14.96
CA ASP A 8 -10.65 -7.65 -16.01
C ASP A 8 -10.04 -8.93 -15.44
N ASP A 9 -10.37 -10.08 -16.04
CA ASP A 9 -9.91 -11.39 -15.59
C ASP A 9 -8.39 -11.56 -15.71
N ALA A 10 -7.75 -10.95 -16.72
CA ALA A 10 -6.30 -11.01 -16.88
C ALA A 10 -5.60 -10.20 -15.77
N LEU A 11 -6.18 -9.06 -15.39
CA LEU A 11 -5.67 -8.25 -14.27
C LEU A 11 -5.83 -9.00 -12.94
N VAL A 12 -6.99 -9.63 -12.71
CA VAL A 12 -7.23 -10.44 -11.51
C VAL A 12 -6.25 -11.61 -11.47
N ALA A 13 -6.09 -12.37 -12.56
CA ALA A 13 -5.14 -13.49 -12.61
C ALA A 13 -3.70 -13.06 -12.30
N LYS A 14 -3.26 -11.93 -12.87
CA LYS A 14 -1.93 -11.36 -12.58
C LYS A 14 -1.79 -10.99 -11.12
N ALA A 15 -2.80 -10.35 -10.54
CA ALA A 15 -2.77 -9.92 -9.16
C ALA A 15 -2.76 -11.12 -8.20
N ILE A 16 -3.56 -12.17 -8.46
CA ILE A 16 -3.51 -13.44 -7.71
C ILE A 16 -2.11 -14.07 -7.79
N ALA A 17 -1.50 -14.11 -8.97
CA ALA A 17 -0.17 -14.68 -9.17
C ALA A 17 0.93 -13.90 -8.41
N LEU A 18 0.77 -12.59 -8.27
CA LEU A 18 1.75 -11.73 -7.58
C LEU A 18 1.55 -11.68 -6.06
N THR A 19 0.32 -11.70 -5.58
CA THR A 19 0.00 -11.55 -4.14
C THR A 19 -0.25 -12.87 -3.42
N GLY A 20 -0.52 -13.95 -4.16
CA GLY A 20 -0.93 -15.25 -3.62
C GLY A 20 -2.36 -15.27 -3.07
N ARG A 21 -3.12 -14.17 -3.19
CA ARG A 21 -4.49 -14.07 -2.68
C ARG A 21 -5.48 -14.61 -3.68
N THR A 22 -6.21 -15.66 -3.32
CA THR A 22 -7.22 -16.29 -4.20
C THR A 22 -8.62 -15.70 -4.02
N GLU A 23 -8.89 -15.06 -2.89
CA GLU A 23 -10.19 -14.46 -2.60
C GLU A 23 -10.32 -13.09 -3.29
N LYS A 24 -11.27 -12.97 -4.24
CA LYS A 24 -11.49 -11.73 -5.01
C LYS A 24 -11.82 -10.53 -4.12
N SER A 25 -12.60 -10.71 -3.05
CA SER A 25 -12.93 -9.66 -2.09
C SER A 25 -11.71 -9.14 -1.33
N ALA A 26 -10.81 -10.04 -0.93
CA ALA A 26 -9.56 -9.66 -0.29
C ALA A 26 -8.66 -8.88 -1.26
N LEU A 27 -8.56 -9.34 -2.51
CA LEU A 27 -7.78 -8.69 -3.55
C LEU A 27 -8.27 -7.26 -3.84
N VAL A 28 -9.60 -7.06 -3.92
CA VAL A 28 -10.19 -5.73 -4.12
C VAL A 28 -9.93 -4.81 -2.93
N ARG A 29 -10.04 -5.34 -1.69
CA ARG A 29 -9.73 -4.57 -0.47
C ARG A 29 -8.28 -4.12 -0.46
N GLU A 30 -7.34 -5.04 -0.70
CA GLU A 30 -5.91 -4.73 -0.75
C GLU A 30 -5.60 -3.71 -1.85
N GLY A 31 -6.24 -3.82 -3.02
CA GLY A 31 -6.08 -2.85 -4.11
C GLY A 31 -6.53 -1.43 -3.72
N LEU A 32 -7.64 -1.31 -2.98
CA LEU A 32 -8.11 -0.03 -2.48
C LEU A 32 -7.19 0.54 -1.39
N GLU A 33 -6.73 -0.29 -0.46
CA GLU A 33 -5.78 0.11 0.58
C GLU A 33 -4.45 0.57 -0.03
N ALA A 34 -3.93 -0.15 -1.02
CA ALA A 34 -2.72 0.22 -1.75
C ALA A 34 -2.88 1.56 -2.49
N LEU A 35 -4.05 1.82 -3.08
CA LEU A 35 -4.33 3.11 -3.73
C LEU A 35 -4.33 4.26 -2.70
N VAL A 36 -4.96 4.07 -1.54
CA VAL A 36 -4.95 5.07 -0.45
C VAL A 36 -3.53 5.32 0.04
N GLN A 37 -2.74 4.28 0.24
CA GLN A 37 -1.34 4.40 0.67
C GLN A 37 -0.51 5.17 -0.35
N ARG A 38 -0.66 4.87 -1.66
CA ARG A 38 0.06 5.57 -2.74
C ARG A 38 -0.25 7.07 -2.74
N GLU A 39 -1.52 7.44 -2.67
CA GLU A 39 -1.93 8.85 -2.69
C GLU A 39 -1.53 9.57 -1.39
N SER A 40 -1.56 8.87 -0.26
CA SER A 40 -1.07 9.41 1.02
C SER A 40 0.43 9.68 0.96
N ALA A 41 1.21 8.76 0.40
CA ALA A 41 2.64 8.95 0.18
C ALA A 41 2.92 10.14 -0.75
N HIS A 42 2.17 10.30 -1.84
CA HIS A 42 2.27 11.48 -2.71
C HIS A 42 1.96 12.78 -1.97
N ARG A 43 0.91 12.81 -1.13
CA ARG A 43 0.58 13.99 -0.32
C ARG A 43 1.67 14.30 0.69
N LEU A 44 2.20 13.30 1.38
CA LEU A 44 3.30 13.45 2.33
C LEU A 44 4.57 13.97 1.65
N ALA A 45 4.94 13.42 0.50
CA ALA A 45 6.10 13.90 -0.27
C ALA A 45 5.96 15.38 -0.65
N ARG A 46 4.74 15.83 -0.99
CA ARG A 46 4.46 17.24 -1.31
C ARG A 46 4.55 18.17 -0.10
N LEU A 47 4.47 17.66 1.13
CA LEU A 47 4.71 18.49 2.31
C LEU A 47 6.17 18.95 2.38
N GLY A 48 7.11 18.23 1.78
CA GLY A 48 8.45 18.75 1.49
C GLY A 48 9.23 19.27 2.71
N GLY A 49 9.00 18.71 3.91
CA GLY A 49 9.60 19.23 5.14
C GLY A 49 8.92 20.49 5.67
N SER A 50 7.63 20.68 5.41
CA SER A 50 6.82 21.79 5.93
C SER A 50 6.78 21.88 7.46
N ASP A 51 7.21 20.83 8.14
CA ASP A 51 7.43 20.83 9.58
C ASP A 51 8.89 21.24 9.87
N PRO A 52 9.15 22.50 10.27
CA PRO A 52 10.51 23.00 10.50
C PRO A 52 11.17 22.35 11.73
N ASP A 53 10.39 21.75 12.63
CA ASP A 53 10.87 21.12 13.86
C ASP A 53 11.01 19.59 13.70
N ALA A 54 10.70 19.04 12.52
CA ALA A 54 10.81 17.61 12.27
C ALA A 54 12.27 17.15 12.26
N GLU A 55 12.63 16.28 13.20
CA GLU A 55 13.93 15.61 13.26
C GLU A 55 13.83 14.13 12.86
N ALA A 56 14.83 13.61 12.14
CA ALA A 56 14.88 12.19 11.81
C ALA A 56 15.04 11.32 13.07
N ALA A 57 14.27 10.24 13.16
CA ALA A 57 14.43 9.27 14.25
C ALA A 57 15.88 8.73 14.31
N ARG A 58 16.39 8.46 15.51
CA ARG A 58 17.73 7.88 15.70
C ARG A 58 17.85 6.58 14.90
N ARG A 59 18.87 6.47 14.06
CA ARG A 59 19.15 5.23 13.31
C ARG A 59 19.52 4.11 14.29
N SER A 60 18.69 3.06 14.36
CA SER A 60 19.09 1.84 15.09
C SER A 60 20.30 1.21 14.40
N ARG A 61 21.36 0.99 15.18
CA ARG A 61 22.59 0.31 14.75
C ARG A 61 22.68 -1.12 15.25
N GLU A 62 21.67 -1.58 15.98
CA GLU A 62 21.62 -2.98 16.39
C GLU A 62 21.46 -3.84 15.14
N ARG A 63 22.43 -4.74 14.94
CA ARG A 63 22.33 -5.78 13.94
C ARG A 63 21.18 -6.69 14.41
N PRO A 64 20.08 -6.84 13.64
CA PRO A 64 19.06 -7.81 14.02
C PRO A 64 19.73 -9.18 14.11
N GLU A 65 19.65 -9.80 15.29
CA GLU A 65 20.07 -11.19 15.50
C GLU A 65 19.24 -12.09 14.56
N PRO A 66 19.86 -13.09 13.93
CA PRO A 66 19.23 -13.93 12.89
C PRO A 66 18.07 -14.77 13.41
#